data_AF-A0A0F8Z772-F1
#
_entry.id   AF-A0A0F8Z772-F1
#
_cell.length_a   1.000
_cell.length_b   1.000
_cell.length_c   1.000
_cell.angle_alpha   90.00
_cell.angle_beta   90.00
_cell.angle_gamma   90.00
#
_symmetry.space_group_name_H-M   'P 1'
#
loop_
_entity.id
_entity.type
_entity.pdbx_description
1 polymer ?
#
loop_
_entity_poly.entity_id
_entity_poly.type
_entity_poly.pdbx_seq_one_letter_code
_entity_poly.pdbx_strand_id
1 'polypeptide(L)'
;KYAISPNSYIYCDLLQPDYKQHCYKQQTQLRIKNWDNLLKNKNNNINSEYILIPEQRRPEGITHTKNWLQWANNTISILHTHTNRPIVIRLHPNYPKQIPKLNHKNIIFTYKTPLHKDLKKAFACCTLSSKCDIESVIRGYHTFTFNTNSIVHDITNHNISLINNPQIFDRQKWLNSISYSHWTLKEIASGQYFTYFFNQLLPYYNSLKDN
;
A
#
# COMPACT_ATOMS: atom_id res chain seq x y z
N LYS A 1 26.54 -3.88 -18.24
CA LYS A 1 25.73 -2.65 -18.07
C LYS A 1 24.29 -3.02 -18.38
N TYR A 2 23.38 -2.97 -17.40
CA TYR A 2 21.95 -3.21 -17.65
C TYR A 2 21.39 -1.99 -18.39
N ALA A 3 20.93 -2.17 -19.63
CA ALA A 3 20.25 -1.12 -20.37
C ALA A 3 18.84 -0.93 -19.78
N ILE A 4 18.58 0.24 -19.21
CA ILE A 4 17.25 0.60 -18.69
C ILE A 4 16.40 1.04 -19.87
N SER A 5 15.19 0.47 -20.01
CA SER A 5 14.28 0.79 -21.13
C SER A 5 13.77 2.24 -21.01
N PRO A 6 13.60 2.97 -22.12
CA PRO A 6 13.02 4.32 -22.11
C PRO A 6 11.63 4.40 -21.46
N ASN A 7 10.90 3.28 -21.44
CA ASN A 7 9.57 3.15 -20.84
C ASN A 7 9.62 2.73 -19.36
N SER A 8 10.80 2.54 -18.77
CA SER A 8 10.95 2.27 -17.34
C SER A 8 10.61 3.52 -16.54
N TYR A 9 9.80 3.35 -15.50
CA TYR A 9 9.44 4.40 -14.56
C TYR A 9 10.51 4.53 -13.45
N ILE A 10 10.88 5.76 -13.14
CA ILE A 10 11.67 6.13 -11.97
C ILE A 10 10.72 6.79 -10.95
N TYR A 11 10.88 6.40 -9.69
CA TYR A 11 10.20 7.03 -8.56
C TYR A 11 10.91 8.35 -8.21
N CYS A 12 10.19 9.47 -8.29
CA CYS A 12 10.73 10.77 -7.93
C CYS A 12 9.73 11.52 -7.06
N ASP A 13 10.00 11.53 -5.76
CA ASP A 13 9.46 12.51 -4.82
C ASP A 13 10.62 12.97 -3.93
N LEU A 14 11.23 14.10 -4.30
CA LEU A 14 12.49 14.58 -3.72
C LEU A 14 12.30 15.70 -2.68
N LEU A 15 11.08 16.17 -2.39
CA LEU A 15 10.90 17.42 -1.64
C LEU A 15 9.98 17.43 -0.42
N GLN A 16 9.50 16.29 0.11
CA GLN A 16 8.69 16.34 1.34
C GLN A 16 9.10 15.28 2.39
N PRO A 17 9.35 15.70 3.66
CA PRO A 17 9.45 14.80 4.81
C PRO A 17 8.09 14.16 5.18
N ASP A 18 6.97 14.78 4.78
CA ASP A 18 5.61 14.33 5.07
C ASP A 18 4.77 14.27 3.79
N TYR A 19 5.08 13.28 2.95
CA TYR A 19 4.42 12.98 1.67
C TYR A 19 2.90 12.77 1.77
N LYS A 20 2.28 12.78 2.97
CA LYS A 20 0.82 12.63 3.13
C LYS A 20 0.05 13.93 3.08
N GLN A 21 0.62 15.04 3.54
CA GLN A 21 -0.14 16.29 3.73
C GLN A 21 -0.37 17.07 2.43
N HIS A 22 0.46 16.85 1.40
CA HIS A 22 0.32 17.52 0.10
C HIS A 22 -0.38 16.68 -0.98
N CYS A 23 -0.65 15.40 -0.73
CA CYS A 23 -1.33 14.58 -1.71
C CYS A 23 -2.80 14.99 -1.84
N TYR A 24 -3.32 14.88 -3.06
CA TYR A 24 -4.76 14.88 -3.37
C TYR A 24 -5.47 16.21 -3.61
N LYS A 25 -4.75 17.35 -3.70
CA LYS A 25 -5.34 18.55 -4.32
C LYS A 25 -5.03 18.58 -5.82
N GLN A 26 -6.11 18.35 -6.57
CA GLN A 26 -6.32 18.55 -8.00
C GLN A 26 -6.19 17.32 -8.92
N GLN A 27 -7.34 17.09 -9.57
CA GLN A 27 -7.63 16.07 -10.56
C GLN A 27 -6.77 16.28 -11.79
N THR A 28 -5.86 15.36 -12.05
CA THR A 28 -5.36 15.13 -13.41
C THR A 28 -5.73 13.71 -13.78
N GLN A 29 -6.89 13.60 -14.42
CA GLN A 29 -7.23 12.39 -15.14
C GLN A 29 -6.13 12.18 -16.21
N LEU A 30 -5.59 10.96 -16.30
CA LEU A 30 -4.84 10.43 -17.46
C LEU A 30 -3.31 10.62 -17.53
N ARG A 31 -2.55 10.17 -16.52
CA ARG A 31 -1.13 9.84 -16.79
C ARG A 31 -0.92 8.41 -17.31
N ILE A 32 -1.73 7.46 -16.86
CA ILE A 32 -1.61 6.06 -17.29
C ILE A 32 -2.97 5.60 -17.83
N LYS A 33 -3.07 5.51 -19.15
CA LYS A 33 -4.28 5.07 -19.88
C LYS A 33 -4.66 3.59 -19.65
N ASN A 34 -3.81 2.82 -18.96
CA ASN A 34 -3.94 1.36 -18.86
C ASN A 34 -4.14 0.82 -17.44
N TRP A 35 -4.53 1.66 -16.46
CA TRP A 35 -4.96 1.14 -15.15
C TRP A 35 -6.24 0.29 -15.26
N ASP A 36 -7.00 0.40 -16.36
CA ASP A 36 -8.21 -0.37 -16.60
C ASP A 36 -8.01 -1.88 -16.38
N ASN A 37 -6.87 -2.44 -16.79
CA ASN A 37 -6.59 -3.86 -16.57
C ASN A 37 -6.32 -4.21 -15.10
N LEU A 38 -5.82 -3.27 -14.30
CA LEU A 38 -5.60 -3.44 -12.86
C LEU A 38 -6.90 -3.19 -12.08
N LEU A 39 -7.76 -2.28 -12.57
CA LEU A 39 -9.06 -1.95 -11.98
C LEU A 39 -10.16 -2.96 -12.34
N LYS A 40 -10.02 -3.69 -13.46
CA LYS A 40 -10.93 -4.79 -13.88
C LYS A 40 -10.93 -5.98 -12.92
N ASN A 41 -9.92 -6.15 -12.08
CA ASN A 41 -9.97 -7.08 -10.95
C ASN A 41 -10.89 -6.52 -9.87
N LYS A 42 -12.20 -6.52 -10.15
CA LYS A 42 -13.24 -6.26 -9.16
C LYS A 42 -13.30 -7.44 -8.21
N ASN A 43 -13.44 -7.10 -6.93
CA ASN A 43 -13.44 -7.99 -5.78
C ASN A 43 -14.71 -8.85 -5.73
N ASN A 44 -14.91 -9.71 -6.73
CA ASN A 44 -15.92 -10.77 -6.74
C ASN A 44 -15.23 -12.12 -6.49
N ASN A 45 -14.29 -12.17 -5.55
CA ASN A 45 -13.44 -13.34 -5.40
C ASN A 45 -14.26 -14.47 -4.76
N ILE A 46 -14.77 -15.36 -5.62
CA ILE A 46 -15.51 -16.60 -5.30
C ILE A 46 -14.70 -17.51 -4.35
N ASN A 47 -13.37 -17.27 -4.22
CA ASN A 47 -12.43 -18.02 -3.40
C ASN A 47 -11.89 -17.21 -2.19
N SER A 48 -12.76 -16.44 -1.54
CA SER A 48 -12.43 -15.68 -0.32
C SER A 48 -12.25 -16.63 0.88
N GLU A 49 -11.04 -17.18 1.04
CA GLU A 49 -10.78 -18.28 1.99
C GLU A 49 -10.25 -17.80 3.35
N TYR A 50 -9.48 -16.72 3.43
CA TYR A 50 -8.80 -16.33 4.68
C TYR A 50 -8.49 -14.83 4.79
N ILE A 51 -8.03 -14.41 5.97
CA ILE A 51 -7.48 -13.07 6.21
C ILE A 51 -5.95 -13.15 6.20
N LEU A 52 -5.33 -12.34 5.35
CA LEU A 52 -3.88 -12.26 5.22
C LEU A 52 -3.31 -11.17 6.12
N ILE A 53 -2.32 -11.50 6.94
CA ILE A 53 -1.59 -10.56 7.79
C ILE A 53 -0.09 -10.71 7.52
N PRO A 54 0.53 -9.78 6.77
CA PRO A 54 1.97 -9.76 6.58
C PRO A 54 2.73 -9.43 7.87
N GLU A 55 3.80 -10.17 8.16
CA GLU A 55 4.76 -9.86 9.20
C GLU A 55 5.53 -8.57 8.85
N GLN A 56 5.61 -7.62 9.79
CA GLN A 56 6.32 -6.36 9.60
C GLN A 56 7.33 -6.14 10.72
N ARG A 57 8.62 -6.14 10.37
CA ARG A 57 9.70 -5.82 11.34
C ARG A 57 9.92 -4.33 11.51
N ARG A 58 9.78 -3.57 10.43
CA ARG A 58 9.84 -2.10 10.40
C ARG A 58 8.73 -1.61 9.48
N PRO A 59 7.50 -1.42 10.00
CA PRO A 59 6.44 -0.76 9.25
C PRO A 59 6.94 0.60 8.76
N GLU A 60 6.55 0.99 7.55
CA GLU A 60 7.01 2.24 6.93
C GLU A 60 6.58 3.45 7.77
N GLY A 61 7.49 4.42 7.91
CA GLY A 61 7.25 5.67 8.64
C GLY A 61 7.16 5.55 10.16
N ILE A 62 7.48 4.40 10.76
CA ILE A 62 7.45 4.24 12.23
C ILE A 62 8.89 4.20 12.78
N THR A 63 9.28 5.25 13.52
CA THR A 63 10.59 5.36 14.20
C THR A 63 10.64 4.60 15.52
N HIS A 64 9.48 4.32 16.14
CA HIS A 64 9.34 3.55 17.37
C HIS A 64 8.21 2.53 17.21
N THR A 65 8.54 1.30 16.84
CA THR A 65 7.52 0.30 16.54
C THR A 65 6.73 -0.06 17.80
N LYS A 66 5.42 0.22 17.81
CA LYS A 66 4.46 -0.74 18.38
C LYS A 66 4.87 -2.11 17.87
N ASN A 67 5.21 -3.01 18.79
CA ASN A 67 5.66 -4.35 18.46
C ASN A 67 4.62 -4.98 17.52
N TRP A 68 4.99 -5.31 16.27
CA TRP A 68 4.08 -5.94 15.32
C TRP A 68 3.42 -7.17 15.94
N LEU A 69 4.14 -7.91 16.79
CA LEU A 69 3.60 -9.07 17.48
C LEU A 69 2.44 -8.70 18.41
N GLN A 70 2.57 -7.60 19.15
CA GLN A 70 1.51 -7.09 20.02
C GLN A 70 0.32 -6.62 19.19
N TRP A 71 0.56 -5.87 18.12
CA TRP A 71 -0.50 -5.44 17.21
C TRP A 71 -1.22 -6.64 16.55
N ALA A 72 -0.48 -7.62 16.07
CA ALA A 72 -1.00 -8.82 15.43
C ALA A 72 -1.83 -9.63 16.44
N ASN A 73 -1.34 -9.84 17.66
CA ASN A 73 -2.11 -10.52 18.71
C ASN A 73 -3.44 -9.81 19.00
N ASN A 74 -3.42 -8.48 19.17
CA ASN A 74 -4.65 -7.72 19.43
C ASN A 74 -5.60 -7.76 18.23
N THR A 75 -5.09 -7.60 17.02
CA THR A 75 -5.87 -7.61 15.78
C THR A 75 -6.51 -8.98 15.57
N ILE A 76 -5.76 -10.06 15.80
CA ILE A 76 -6.27 -11.43 15.70
C ILE A 76 -7.36 -11.69 16.75
N SER A 77 -7.19 -11.22 17.99
CA SER A 77 -8.25 -11.33 19.02
C SER A 77 -9.55 -10.69 18.55
N ILE A 78 -9.50 -9.48 17.97
CA ILE A 78 -10.67 -8.79 17.46
C ILE A 78 -11.23 -9.50 16.21
N LEU A 79 -10.37 -9.99 15.33
CA LEU A 79 -10.81 -10.77 14.16
C LEU A 79 -11.61 -12.00 14.59
N HIS A 80 -11.16 -12.74 15.60
CA HIS A 80 -11.89 -13.90 16.13
C HIS A 80 -13.27 -13.55 16.69
N THR A 81 -13.54 -12.31 17.11
CA THR A 81 -14.88 -11.89 17.56
C THR A 81 -15.81 -11.49 16.40
N HIS A 82 -15.26 -11.24 15.22
CA HIS A 82 -16.03 -10.77 14.06
C HIS A 82 -16.09 -11.79 12.92
N THR A 83 -15.17 -12.74 12.82
CA THR A 83 -15.12 -13.64 11.65
C THR A 83 -14.53 -15.01 11.97
N ASN A 84 -15.04 -16.03 11.29
CA ASN A 84 -14.55 -17.42 11.38
C ASN A 84 -13.52 -17.75 10.29
N ARG A 85 -13.14 -16.78 9.46
CA ARG A 85 -12.16 -17.00 8.38
C ARG A 85 -10.80 -17.37 9.00
N PRO A 86 -10.12 -18.39 8.48
CA PRO A 86 -8.73 -18.67 8.82
C PRO A 86 -7.85 -17.43 8.71
N ILE A 87 -6.81 -17.39 9.54
CA ILE A 87 -5.82 -16.31 9.53
C ILE A 87 -4.51 -16.87 8.99
N VAL A 88 -4.01 -16.23 7.94
CA VAL A 88 -2.75 -16.54 7.30
C VAL A 88 -1.75 -15.44 7.62
N ILE A 89 -0.66 -15.79 8.30
CA ILE A 89 0.47 -14.90 8.55
C ILE A 89 1.51 -15.11 7.47
N ARG A 90 1.76 -14.08 6.68
CA ARG A 90 2.83 -14.07 5.68
C ARG A 90 4.14 -13.63 6.32
N LEU A 91 5.07 -14.56 6.51
CA LEU A 91 6.39 -14.29 7.08
C LEU A 91 7.22 -13.39 6.17
N HIS A 92 8.02 -12.50 6.77
CA HIS A 92 8.81 -11.55 6.00
C HIS A 92 9.94 -12.27 5.23
N PRO A 93 10.05 -12.11 3.89
CA PRO A 93 10.93 -12.95 3.06
C PRO A 93 12.42 -12.83 3.40
N ASN A 94 12.85 -11.66 3.88
CA ASN A 94 14.24 -11.39 4.26
C ASN A 94 14.58 -11.79 5.71
N TYR A 95 13.62 -12.31 6.48
CA TYR A 95 13.85 -12.71 7.87
C TYR A 95 13.42 -14.17 8.11
N PRO A 96 14.21 -15.16 7.63
CA PRO A 96 13.87 -16.57 7.72
C PRO A 96 13.73 -17.12 9.14
N LYS A 97 14.24 -16.40 10.15
CA LYS A 97 14.81 -17.08 11.32
C LYS A 97 13.84 -17.37 12.45
N GLN A 98 12.65 -16.77 12.53
CA GLN A 98 11.73 -17.04 13.65
C GLN A 98 10.27 -16.84 13.24
N ILE A 99 9.46 -17.90 13.37
CA ILE A 99 8.00 -17.80 13.37
C ILE A 99 7.60 -16.93 14.58
N PRO A 100 6.77 -15.88 14.38
CA PRO A 100 6.35 -15.04 15.48
C PRO A 100 5.51 -15.83 16.49
N LYS A 101 5.80 -15.64 17.78
CA LYS A 101 5.07 -16.27 18.89
C LYS A 101 3.72 -15.59 19.11
N LEU A 102 2.71 -15.99 18.33
CA LEU A 102 1.33 -15.51 18.46
C LEU A 102 0.59 -16.34 19.51
N ASN A 103 -0.26 -15.69 20.32
CA ASN A 103 -1.04 -16.32 21.39
C ASN A 103 -2.37 -16.91 20.88
N HIS A 104 -2.38 -17.36 19.63
CA HIS A 104 -3.58 -17.74 18.89
C HIS A 104 -3.40 -19.12 18.27
N LYS A 105 -4.47 -19.93 18.30
CA LYS A 105 -4.49 -21.26 17.66
C LYS A 105 -4.88 -21.14 16.18
N ASN A 106 -4.58 -22.17 15.39
CA ASN A 106 -5.02 -22.30 14.00
C ASN A 106 -4.56 -21.17 13.06
N ILE A 107 -3.39 -20.59 13.35
CA ILE A 107 -2.73 -19.65 12.46
C ILE A 107 -1.92 -20.41 11.41
N ILE A 108 -2.17 -20.11 10.13
CA ILE A 108 -1.42 -20.68 9.01
C ILE A 108 -0.26 -19.73 8.68
N PHE A 109 0.93 -20.27 8.42
CA PHE A 109 2.08 -19.45 8.04
C PHE A 109 2.47 -19.70 6.58
N THR A 110 2.70 -18.63 5.82
CA THR A 110 3.32 -18.70 4.48
C THR A 110 4.69 -18.06 4.52
N TYR A 111 5.65 -18.61 3.77
CA TYR A 111 7.01 -18.09 3.68
C TYR A 111 7.52 -18.17 2.25
N LYS A 112 8.15 -17.08 1.77
CA LYS A 112 8.69 -16.95 0.39
C LYS A 112 7.70 -17.21 -0.75
N THR A 113 6.42 -17.44 -0.46
CA THR A 113 5.35 -17.43 -1.45
C THR A 113 5.31 -16.05 -2.12
N PRO A 114 5.15 -15.92 -3.45
CA PRO A 114 4.91 -14.63 -4.08
C PRO A 114 3.63 -13.97 -3.52
N LEU A 115 3.66 -12.66 -3.24
CA LEU A 115 2.55 -11.97 -2.58
C LEU A 115 1.23 -12.12 -3.34
N HIS A 116 1.24 -12.02 -4.67
CA HIS A 116 0.05 -12.23 -5.49
C HIS A 116 -0.63 -13.60 -5.30
N LYS A 117 0.13 -14.64 -4.94
CA LYS A 117 -0.44 -15.97 -4.67
C LYS A 117 -1.14 -16.02 -3.31
N ASP A 118 -0.56 -15.38 -2.29
CA ASP A 118 -1.20 -15.22 -0.99
C ASP A 118 -2.43 -14.30 -1.08
N LEU A 119 -2.38 -13.24 -1.89
CA LEU A 119 -3.53 -12.37 -2.09
C LEU A 119 -4.67 -13.08 -2.85
N LYS A 120 -4.37 -13.97 -3.81
CA LYS A 120 -5.38 -14.63 -4.66
C LYS A 120 -6.54 -15.29 -3.90
N LYS A 121 -6.26 -15.83 -2.70
CA LYS A 121 -7.25 -16.51 -1.85
C LYS A 121 -7.65 -15.68 -0.62
N ALA A 122 -7.02 -14.53 -0.43
CA ALA A 122 -7.33 -13.64 0.68
C ALA A 122 -8.67 -12.94 0.44
N PHE A 123 -9.52 -12.94 1.46
CA PHE A 123 -10.68 -12.07 1.54
C PHE A 123 -10.26 -10.62 1.84
N ALA A 124 -9.32 -10.45 2.77
CA ALA A 124 -8.77 -9.16 3.15
C ALA A 124 -7.28 -9.25 3.51
N CYS A 125 -6.54 -8.17 3.28
CA CYS A 125 -5.16 -7.97 3.72
C CYS A 125 -5.12 -6.93 4.84
N CYS A 126 -4.61 -7.29 6.02
CA CYS A 126 -4.52 -6.39 7.18
C CYS A 126 -3.05 -6.09 7.50
N THR A 127 -2.69 -4.81 7.56
CA THR A 127 -1.30 -4.35 7.79
C THR A 127 -1.27 -3.12 8.69
N LEU A 128 -0.13 -2.82 9.31
CA LEU A 128 0.13 -1.49 9.87
C LEU A 128 0.40 -0.47 8.74
N SER A 129 1.43 -0.74 7.94
CA SER A 129 1.96 0.11 6.85
C SER A 129 3.05 -0.69 6.10
N SER A 130 2.62 -1.60 5.22
CA SER A 130 3.51 -2.55 4.53
C SER A 130 3.33 -2.41 3.03
N LYS A 131 4.38 -2.51 2.22
CA LYS A 131 4.24 -2.56 0.75
C LYS A 131 3.25 -3.62 0.23
N CYS A 132 2.91 -4.61 1.06
CA CYS A 132 1.84 -5.56 0.76
C CYS A 132 0.46 -4.90 0.62
N ASP A 133 0.18 -3.81 1.35
CA ASP A 133 -1.07 -3.04 1.26
C ASP A 133 -1.21 -2.35 -0.10
N ILE A 134 -0.12 -1.81 -0.66
CA ILE A 134 -0.07 -1.25 -2.02
C ILE A 134 -0.50 -2.29 -3.05
N GLU A 135 0.13 -3.47 -3.05
CA GLU A 135 -0.22 -4.52 -4.00
C GLU A 135 -1.65 -5.04 -3.80
N SER A 136 -2.08 -5.16 -2.54
CA SER A 136 -3.45 -5.54 -2.17
C SER A 136 -4.48 -4.56 -2.75
N VAL A 137 -4.26 -3.26 -2.55
CA VAL A 137 -5.10 -2.19 -3.07
C VAL A 137 -5.09 -2.17 -4.60
N ILE A 138 -3.92 -2.17 -5.24
CA ILE A 138 -3.81 -2.12 -6.71
C ILE A 138 -4.60 -3.26 -7.35
N ARG A 139 -4.56 -4.46 -6.75
CA ARG A 139 -5.28 -5.64 -7.23
C ARG A 139 -6.75 -5.69 -6.82
N GLY A 140 -7.20 -4.75 -5.99
CA GLY A 140 -8.59 -4.57 -5.62
C GLY A 140 -9.09 -5.41 -4.45
N TYR A 141 -8.20 -5.95 -3.62
CA TYR A 141 -8.58 -6.67 -2.40
C TYR A 141 -9.01 -5.71 -1.29
N HIS A 142 -9.88 -6.20 -0.39
CA HIS A 142 -10.19 -5.47 0.83
C HIS A 142 -8.91 -5.32 1.65
N THR A 143 -8.57 -4.09 1.97
CA THR A 143 -7.31 -3.78 2.64
C THR A 143 -7.60 -2.97 3.88
N PHE A 144 -6.95 -3.34 4.98
CA PHE A 144 -7.03 -2.67 6.26
C PHE A 144 -5.64 -2.16 6.64
N THR A 145 -5.54 -0.87 6.96
CA THR A 145 -4.30 -0.27 7.46
C THR A 145 -4.52 0.36 8.83
N PHE A 146 -3.56 0.18 9.73
CA PHE A 146 -3.66 0.62 11.14
C PHE A 146 -2.58 1.62 11.54
N ASN A 147 -1.80 2.11 10.57
CA ASN A 147 -0.90 3.21 10.77
C ASN A 147 -1.15 4.26 9.69
N THR A 148 -1.32 5.51 10.11
CA THR A 148 -1.42 6.67 9.22
C THR A 148 -0.21 6.76 8.30
N ASN A 149 0.93 6.20 8.72
CA ASN A 149 2.05 5.58 8.00
C ASN A 149 1.85 5.13 6.55
N SER A 150 0.77 4.41 6.28
CA SER A 150 0.60 3.73 4.99
C SER A 150 0.32 4.71 3.85
N ILE A 151 0.97 4.53 2.69
CA ILE A 151 0.69 5.34 1.49
C ILE A 151 -0.71 5.11 0.92
N VAL A 152 -1.34 3.98 1.29
CA VAL A 152 -2.72 3.66 0.88
C VAL A 152 -3.73 3.98 1.98
N HIS A 153 -3.34 4.62 3.09
CA HIS A 153 -4.20 4.83 4.25
C HIS A 153 -5.59 5.36 3.85
N ASP A 154 -5.66 6.46 3.10
CA ASP A 154 -6.92 7.14 2.73
C ASP A 154 -7.88 6.33 1.82
N ILE A 155 -7.42 5.20 1.30
CA ILE A 155 -8.23 4.30 0.46
C ILE A 155 -8.29 2.88 1.03
N THR A 156 -8.15 2.75 2.35
CA THR A 156 -8.24 1.48 3.07
C THR A 156 -9.12 1.59 4.30
N ASN A 157 -9.53 0.44 4.83
CA ASN A 157 -10.32 0.39 6.05
C ASN A 157 -9.39 0.53 7.28
N HIS A 158 -9.87 1.18 8.34
CA HIS A 158 -9.09 1.36 9.58
C HIS A 158 -9.73 0.72 10.81
N ASN A 159 -10.99 0.30 10.67
CA ASN A 159 -11.74 -0.36 11.74
C ASN A 159 -11.92 -1.84 11.43
N ILE A 160 -11.16 -2.69 12.11
CA ILE A 160 -11.20 -4.14 11.90
C ILE A 160 -12.57 -4.77 12.22
N SER A 161 -13.42 -4.12 13.02
CA SER A 161 -14.76 -4.66 13.30
C SER A 161 -15.67 -4.71 12.07
N LEU A 162 -15.34 -3.94 11.04
CA LEU A 162 -16.02 -3.94 9.74
C LEU A 162 -15.49 -5.03 8.79
N ILE A 163 -14.70 -5.99 9.27
CA ILE A 163 -14.06 -7.00 8.42
C ILE A 163 -15.05 -7.72 7.50
N ASN A 164 -16.26 -8.07 7.96
CA ASN A 164 -17.25 -8.74 7.11
C ASN A 164 -18.01 -7.82 6.15
N ASN A 165 -17.96 -6.50 6.37
CA ASN A 165 -18.59 -5.51 5.50
C ASN A 165 -17.65 -4.31 5.28
N PRO A 166 -16.49 -4.53 4.64
CA PRO A 166 -15.48 -3.50 4.45
C PRO A 166 -15.98 -2.42 3.48
N GLN A 167 -15.63 -1.17 3.75
CA GLN A 167 -15.85 -0.09 2.81
C GLN A 167 -15.07 -0.35 1.51
N ILE A 168 -15.72 -0.03 0.39
CA ILE A 168 -15.12 -0.05 -0.95
C ILE A 168 -14.71 1.38 -1.29
N PHE A 169 -13.45 1.55 -1.65
CA PHE A 169 -12.87 2.85 -1.99
C PHE A 169 -12.70 3.00 -3.50
N ASP A 170 -12.87 4.23 -3.99
CA ASP A 170 -12.50 4.57 -5.37
C ASP A 170 -10.97 4.62 -5.50
N ARG A 171 -10.42 3.54 -6.04
CA ARG A 171 -8.98 3.41 -6.29
C ARG A 171 -8.51 4.20 -7.49
N GLN A 172 -9.38 4.53 -8.45
CA GLN A 172 -8.98 5.22 -9.68
C GLN A 172 -8.40 6.59 -9.35
N LYS A 173 -9.05 7.32 -8.44
CA LYS A 173 -8.56 8.63 -7.98
C LYS A 173 -7.16 8.52 -7.36
N TRP A 174 -6.95 7.56 -6.46
CA TRP A 174 -5.65 7.36 -5.83
C TRP A 174 -4.57 6.90 -6.82
N LEU A 175 -4.89 5.96 -7.71
CA LEU A 175 -3.99 5.50 -8.78
C LEU A 175 -3.56 6.64 -9.70
N ASN A 176 -4.48 7.53 -10.04
CA ASN A 176 -4.16 8.73 -10.81
C ASN A 176 -3.17 9.60 -10.03
N SER A 177 -3.40 9.85 -8.74
CA SER A 177 -2.50 10.66 -7.91
C SER A 177 -1.09 10.05 -7.81
N ILE A 178 -0.96 8.76 -7.48
CA ILE A 178 0.37 8.13 -7.31
C ILE A 178 1.14 7.95 -8.63
N SER A 179 0.46 7.99 -9.77
CA SER A 179 1.13 7.96 -11.07
C SER A 179 1.98 9.21 -11.32
N TYR A 180 1.68 10.33 -10.66
CA TYR A 180 2.52 11.53 -10.73
C TYR A 180 3.83 11.42 -9.94
N SER A 181 4.00 10.38 -9.13
CA SER A 181 5.27 10.03 -8.48
C SER A 181 6.17 9.14 -9.35
N HIS A 182 5.67 8.67 -10.51
CA HIS A 182 6.38 7.75 -11.41
C HIS A 182 6.59 8.38 -12.78
N TRP A 183 7.85 8.64 -13.16
CA TRP A 183 8.20 9.27 -14.44
C TRP A 183 9.03 8.34 -15.31
N THR A 184 8.68 8.19 -16.57
CA THR A 184 9.48 7.43 -17.55
C THR A 184 10.80 8.15 -17.82
N LEU A 185 11.82 7.38 -18.22
CA LEU A 185 13.09 7.96 -18.66
C LEU A 185 12.92 8.99 -19.79
N LYS A 186 11.97 8.74 -20.70
CA LYS A 186 11.66 9.68 -21.78
C LYS A 186 11.12 11.01 -21.26
N GLU A 187 10.18 10.99 -20.31
CA GLU A 187 9.60 12.20 -19.72
C GLU A 187 10.65 12.98 -18.89
N ILE A 188 11.56 12.26 -18.22
CA ILE A 188 12.68 12.89 -17.51
C ILE A 188 13.63 13.54 -18.51
N ALA A 189 14.05 12.82 -19.55
CA ALA A 189 14.98 13.30 -20.58
C ALA A 189 14.41 14.48 -21.38
N SER A 190 13.09 14.53 -21.58
CA SER A 190 12.43 15.63 -22.28
C SER A 190 12.19 16.86 -21.41
N GLY A 191 12.63 16.86 -20.14
CA GLY A 191 12.43 17.97 -19.22
C GLY A 191 11.04 18.03 -18.58
N GLN A 192 10.10 17.15 -18.95
CA GLN A 192 8.71 17.23 -18.48
C GLN A 192 8.59 17.07 -16.97
N TYR A 193 9.39 16.18 -16.37
CA TYR A 193 9.50 16.05 -14.91
C TYR A 193 9.88 17.38 -14.25
N PHE A 194 10.95 18.00 -14.73
CA PHE A 194 11.46 19.25 -14.17
C PHE A 194 10.47 20.40 -14.33
N THR A 195 9.84 20.54 -15.50
CA THR A 195 8.81 21.56 -15.73
C THR A 195 7.62 21.38 -14.81
N TYR A 196 7.08 20.17 -14.69
CA TYR A 196 5.97 19.89 -13.79
C TYR A 196 6.32 20.25 -12.35
N PHE A 197 7.48 19.78 -11.88
CA PHE A 197 7.90 19.97 -10.51
C PHE A 197 8.21 21.43 -10.18
N PHE A 198 8.93 22.13 -11.06
CA PHE A 198 9.25 23.54 -10.91
C PHE A 198 7.99 24.39 -10.79
N ASN A 199 6.97 24.13 -11.62
CA ASN A 199 5.70 24.85 -11.55
C ASN A 199 4.98 24.68 -10.20
N GLN A 200 5.08 23.50 -9.57
CA GLN A 200 4.51 23.26 -8.24
C GLN A 200 5.27 24.00 -7.13
N LEU A 201 6.59 24.15 -7.30
CA LEU A 201 7.44 24.85 -6.33
C LEU A 201 7.48 26.36 -6.54
N LEU A 202 7.08 26.85 -7.71
CA LEU A 202 7.16 28.27 -8.05
C LEU A 202 6.52 29.19 -6.99
N PRO A 203 5.33 28.87 -6.41
CA PRO A 203 4.77 29.67 -5.33
C PRO A 203 5.68 29.70 -4.09
N TYR A 204 6.23 28.55 -3.69
CA TYR A 204 7.15 28.46 -2.56
C TYR A 204 8.46 29.21 -2.83
N TYR A 205 9.04 29.02 -4.01
CA TYR A 205 10.25 29.72 -4.44
C TYR A 205 10.07 31.24 -4.46
N ASN A 206 8.92 31.73 -4.92
CA ASN A 206 8.61 33.17 -4.89
C ASN A 206 8.47 33.67 -3.44
N SER A 207 7.83 32.91 -2.55
CA SER A 207 7.72 33.28 -1.14
C SER A 207 9.07 33.39 -0.41
N LEU A 208 10.12 32.72 -0.91
CA LEU A 208 11.48 32.83 -0.38
C LEU A 208 12.21 34.08 -0.88
N LYS A 209 11.77 34.72 -1.97
CA LYS A 209 12.37 35.95 -2.50
C LYS A 209 11.81 37.21 -1.86
N ASP A 210 10.59 37.11 -1.36
CA ASP A 210 9.87 38.20 -0.70
C ASP A 210 10.25 38.32 0.80
N ASN A 211 11.15 37.46 1.28
CA ASN A 211 11.77 37.48 2.62
C ASN A 211 13.27 37.77 2.52
#